data_AF-A0A1V4DMI2-F1
#
_entry.id   AF-A0A1V4DMI2-F1
#
_cell.length_a   1.000
_cell.length_b   1.000
_cell.length_c   1.000
_cell.angle_alpha   90.00
_cell.angle_beta   90.00
_cell.angle_gamma   90.00
#
_symmetry.space_group_name_H-M   'P 1'
#
loop_
_entity.id
_entity.type
_entity.pdbx_description
1 polymer ?
#
loop_
_entity_poly.entity_id
_entity_poly.type
_entity_poly.pdbx_seq_one_letter_code
_entity_poly.pdbx_strand_id
1 'polypeptide(L)'
;MQTRYVWRALAAIAALALALVALPAEAATVKAVFSADSDWGSGYQGRYTLTNTGTAATSGWTVEFDLPAGSTVGSYWDALMTRSGDHYTFKNREYNGGLAPGASTTFGWVNSGPGKPANCRLNGGSCDGVTTSPSPSPSTSPSTSPSPSPSASPSPPPPVPGALRTAPYVDMGAWPTPSLSAMASASGLKSFTLAFVTASGCKAMWFNAYDPRQKWAKDQIDAIRAGGGDVKVSFGGATGIELAQACTDVNALVAEYDAVVTAYDLKYIDLDIEGSAAAEPASIARRSQALARLQQAHPDLKISLTLPVLPNGLTADGLNVVRSARDAGVRLDAVNVMAMDYYQSVDYGDAAVQAANSTFAQLKSLYPSLSDAQVWRMVGVTPMLGQNDDGRIYNQDDARQLVAFAKDRHLGLLAFWEMTRDRNACTGALYSCTNIPQSPYEFSKIFASYTG
;
A
#
# COMPACT_ATOMS: atom_id res chain seq x y z
N MET A 1 -7.75 14.99 -104.44
CA MET A 1 -8.85 14.69 -103.48
C MET A 1 -8.36 15.04 -102.08
N GLN A 2 -9.26 15.43 -101.18
CA GLN A 2 -8.91 16.14 -99.93
C GLN A 2 -8.25 15.25 -98.87
N THR A 3 -7.25 15.80 -98.17
CA THR A 3 -6.67 15.22 -96.94
C THR A 3 -6.65 16.28 -95.83
N ARG A 4 -6.77 15.86 -94.57
CA ARG A 4 -7.36 16.65 -93.47
C ARG A 4 -6.34 17.26 -92.49
N TYR A 5 -6.82 18.30 -91.80
CA TYR A 5 -6.43 18.88 -90.50
C TYR A 5 -5.55 18.06 -89.54
N VAL A 6 -4.76 18.76 -88.72
CA VAL A 6 -4.95 18.88 -87.24
C VAL A 6 -4.20 20.12 -86.69
N TRP A 7 -4.67 20.68 -85.57
CA TRP A 7 -4.23 21.96 -84.98
C TRP A 7 -3.30 21.80 -83.75
N ARG A 8 -2.90 22.95 -83.18
CA ARG A 8 -1.76 23.17 -82.26
C ARG A 8 -1.96 22.76 -80.78
N ALA A 9 -0.87 22.24 -80.21
CA ALA A 9 -0.21 22.55 -78.92
C ALA A 9 -1.01 22.92 -77.65
N LEU A 10 -0.61 22.32 -76.51
CA LEU A 10 0.02 23.02 -75.36
C LEU A 10 0.58 22.01 -74.32
N ALA A 11 1.57 22.43 -73.53
CA ALA A 11 2.22 21.58 -72.52
C ALA A 11 1.64 21.80 -71.12
N ALA A 12 1.64 20.76 -70.28
CA ALA A 12 1.19 20.82 -68.88
C ALA A 12 2.26 20.25 -67.96
N ILE A 13 2.60 21.00 -66.89
CA ILE A 13 3.42 20.54 -65.77
C ILE A 13 2.47 20.23 -64.61
N ALA A 14 2.48 18.99 -64.12
CA ALA A 14 1.67 18.58 -62.97
C ALA A 14 2.47 18.72 -61.67
N ALA A 15 1.98 19.54 -60.74
CA ALA A 15 2.46 19.56 -59.36
C ALA A 15 1.62 18.60 -58.50
N LEU A 16 2.27 17.64 -57.84
CA LEU A 16 1.60 16.77 -56.87
C LEU A 16 1.47 17.50 -55.52
N ALA A 17 0.25 17.84 -55.12
CA ALA A 17 -0.04 18.24 -53.76
C ALA A 17 -0.40 17.00 -52.93
N LEU A 18 0.39 16.67 -51.90
CA LEU A 18 -0.06 15.73 -50.87
C LEU A 18 -1.12 16.40 -50.01
N ALA A 19 -2.37 15.96 -50.15
CA ALA A 19 -3.40 16.27 -49.17
C ALA A 19 -3.15 15.43 -47.90
N LEU A 20 -2.73 16.08 -46.80
CA LEU A 20 -2.87 15.47 -45.48
C LEU A 20 -4.36 15.33 -45.18
N VAL A 21 -4.86 14.10 -45.25
CA VAL A 21 -6.18 13.77 -44.69
C VAL A 21 -6.03 13.82 -43.17
N ALA A 22 -6.47 14.91 -42.56
CA ALA A 22 -6.66 14.96 -41.12
C ALA A 22 -7.80 13.99 -40.79
N LEU A 23 -7.43 12.80 -40.28
CA LEU A 23 -8.40 11.89 -39.67
C LEU A 23 -9.09 12.62 -38.51
N PRO A 24 -10.39 12.37 -38.27
CA PRO A 24 -11.05 12.94 -37.09
C PRO A 24 -10.31 12.45 -35.84
N ALA A 25 -9.99 13.38 -34.93
CA ALA A 25 -9.47 13.02 -33.62
C ALA A 25 -10.59 12.33 -32.84
N GLU A 26 -10.57 10.99 -32.80
CA GLU A 26 -11.53 10.22 -32.00
C GLU A 26 -11.30 10.54 -30.52
N ALA A 27 -12.27 11.23 -29.93
CA ALA A 27 -12.23 11.59 -28.52
C ALA A 27 -12.33 10.31 -27.67
N ALA A 28 -11.49 10.21 -26.65
CA ALA A 28 -11.54 9.09 -25.72
C ALA A 28 -12.82 9.15 -24.88
N THR A 29 -13.76 8.24 -25.17
CA THR A 29 -15.04 8.12 -24.45
C THR A 29 -14.86 7.25 -23.22
N VAL A 30 -14.79 7.87 -22.04
CA VAL A 30 -14.79 7.15 -20.76
C VAL A 30 -16.22 7.05 -20.22
N LYS A 31 -16.60 5.86 -19.73
CA LYS A 31 -17.88 5.59 -19.08
C LYS A 31 -17.69 5.46 -17.58
N ALA A 32 -18.54 6.11 -16.79
CA ALA A 32 -18.61 5.94 -15.33
C ALA A 32 -19.77 5.02 -14.94
N VAL A 33 -19.54 4.08 -14.03
CA VAL A 33 -20.56 3.22 -13.42
C VAL A 33 -20.46 3.31 -11.90
N PHE A 34 -21.54 3.72 -11.25
CA PHE A 34 -21.64 3.77 -9.79
C PHE A 34 -22.05 2.41 -9.21
N SER A 35 -21.47 2.04 -8.06
CA SER A 35 -21.98 0.99 -7.17
C SER A 35 -21.93 1.43 -5.71
N ALA A 36 -22.84 0.87 -4.90
CA ALA A 36 -22.78 0.92 -3.44
C ALA A 36 -22.48 -0.50 -2.97
N ASP A 37 -21.21 -0.79 -2.64
CA ASP A 37 -20.73 -2.16 -2.48
C ASP A 37 -21.01 -2.74 -1.08
N SER A 38 -21.02 -1.88 -0.06
CA SER A 38 -21.44 -2.21 1.31
C SER A 38 -22.40 -1.13 1.80
N ASP A 39 -23.70 -1.43 1.85
CA ASP A 39 -24.75 -0.49 2.30
C ASP A 39 -25.33 -0.94 3.64
N TRP A 40 -25.28 -0.07 4.65
CA TRP A 40 -25.80 -0.31 6.00
C TRP A 40 -26.96 0.63 6.35
N GLY A 41 -27.60 1.24 5.36
CA GLY A 41 -28.82 2.05 5.48
C GLY A 41 -28.60 3.46 6.04
N SER A 42 -27.76 3.64 7.05
CA SER A 42 -27.32 4.96 7.54
C SER A 42 -26.06 5.48 6.84
N GLY A 43 -25.53 4.72 5.88
CA GLY A 43 -24.33 5.03 5.11
C GLY A 43 -23.97 3.86 4.19
N TYR A 44 -22.99 4.06 3.31
CA TYR A 44 -22.52 3.01 2.40
C TYR A 44 -21.10 3.27 1.88
N GLN A 45 -20.41 2.22 1.43
CA GLN A 45 -19.21 2.34 0.60
C GLN A 45 -19.62 2.59 -0.85
N GLY A 46 -19.37 3.79 -1.36
CA GLY A 46 -19.60 4.17 -2.75
C GLY A 46 -18.35 3.95 -3.60
N ARG A 47 -18.54 3.50 -4.84
CA ARG A 47 -17.47 3.35 -5.83
C ARG A 47 -17.95 3.82 -7.20
N TYR A 48 -17.06 4.47 -7.94
CA TYR A 48 -17.18 4.65 -9.38
C TYR A 48 -16.14 3.79 -10.08
N THR A 49 -16.58 3.02 -11.07
CA THR A 49 -15.69 2.34 -12.04
C THR A 49 -15.70 3.15 -13.33
N LEU A 50 -14.52 3.57 -13.78
CA LEU A 50 -14.32 4.37 -14.99
C LEU A 50 -13.64 3.50 -16.03
N THR A 51 -14.29 3.25 -17.16
CA THR A 51 -13.76 2.43 -18.27
C THR A 51 -13.59 3.28 -19.50
N ASN A 52 -12.40 3.30 -20.10
CA ASN A 52 -12.21 3.92 -21.41
C ASN A 52 -12.79 3.01 -22.50
N THR A 53 -13.92 3.42 -23.06
CA THR A 53 -14.63 2.73 -24.15
C THR A 53 -14.25 3.26 -25.55
N GLY A 54 -13.37 4.26 -25.62
CA GLY A 54 -12.87 4.84 -26.86
C GLY A 54 -11.63 4.14 -27.41
N THR A 55 -11.18 4.61 -28.57
CA THR A 55 -10.01 4.11 -29.32
C THR A 55 -8.70 4.84 -28.99
N ALA A 56 -8.78 5.99 -28.31
CA ALA A 56 -7.64 6.78 -27.85
C ALA A 56 -7.46 6.69 -26.33
N ALA A 57 -6.22 6.81 -25.85
CA ALA A 57 -5.93 6.85 -24.41
C ALA A 57 -6.28 8.21 -23.78
N THR A 58 -6.71 8.21 -22.51
CA THR A 58 -6.83 9.44 -21.71
C THR A 58 -5.57 9.66 -20.86
N SER A 59 -5.33 10.92 -20.50
CA SER A 59 -4.28 11.33 -19.53
C SER A 59 -4.83 11.77 -18.17
N GLY A 60 -6.16 11.78 -18.01
CA GLY A 60 -6.83 12.15 -16.77
C GLY A 60 -8.33 11.90 -16.85
N TRP A 61 -8.98 12.03 -15.69
CA TRP A 61 -10.42 12.02 -15.55
C TRP A 61 -10.85 12.88 -14.35
N THR A 62 -12.05 13.45 -14.46
CA THR A 62 -12.74 14.15 -13.36
C THR A 62 -14.19 13.69 -13.37
N VAL A 63 -14.66 13.17 -12.24
CA VAL A 63 -16.07 12.82 -12.02
C VAL A 63 -16.68 13.83 -11.06
N GLU A 64 -17.86 14.33 -11.39
CA GLU A 64 -18.61 15.31 -10.62
C GLU A 64 -20.00 14.76 -10.35
N PHE A 65 -20.51 14.88 -9.12
CA PHE A 65 -21.87 14.48 -8.77
C PHE A 65 -22.41 15.21 -7.54
N ASP A 66 -23.73 15.21 -7.39
CA ASP A 66 -24.41 15.76 -6.21
C ASP A 66 -24.83 14.64 -5.25
N LEU A 67 -24.80 14.91 -3.94
CA LEU A 67 -25.42 14.05 -2.92
C LEU A 67 -26.58 14.79 -2.24
N PRO A 68 -27.77 14.16 -2.10
CA PRO A 68 -28.91 14.85 -1.52
C PRO A 68 -28.69 15.15 -0.03
N ALA A 69 -29.39 16.18 0.47
CA ALA A 69 -29.31 16.63 1.86
C ALA A 69 -29.47 15.47 2.87
N GLY A 70 -28.67 15.51 3.93
CA GLY A 70 -28.53 14.40 4.89
C GLY A 70 -27.54 13.32 4.46
N SER A 71 -26.88 13.47 3.31
CA SER A 71 -25.78 12.61 2.86
C SER A 71 -24.48 13.40 2.67
N THR A 72 -23.34 12.81 3.04
CA THR A 72 -22.02 13.42 2.92
C THR A 72 -20.94 12.38 2.69
N VAL A 73 -19.96 12.71 1.84
CA VAL A 73 -18.70 11.96 1.75
C VAL A 73 -17.93 12.12 3.06
N GLY A 74 -17.40 11.01 3.56
CA GLY A 74 -16.44 10.92 4.67
C GLY A 74 -15.03 10.68 4.14
N SER A 75 -14.45 9.50 4.40
CA SER A 75 -13.18 9.08 3.80
C SER A 75 -13.33 8.77 2.31
N TYR A 76 -12.26 8.95 1.54
CA TYR A 76 -12.19 8.65 0.11
C TYR A 76 -10.78 8.21 -0.31
N TRP A 77 -10.68 7.45 -1.40
CA TRP A 77 -9.43 6.90 -1.95
C TRP A 77 -9.43 6.95 -3.47
N ASP A 78 -8.27 6.73 -4.09
CA ASP A 78 -8.02 6.74 -5.55
C ASP A 78 -8.44 8.00 -6.32
N ALA A 79 -8.73 9.08 -5.60
CA ALA A 79 -9.09 10.36 -6.17
C ALA A 79 -8.62 11.51 -5.27
N LEU A 80 -8.55 12.70 -5.83
CA LEU A 80 -8.54 13.96 -5.10
C LEU A 80 -9.97 14.50 -5.09
N MET A 81 -10.56 14.65 -3.91
CA MET A 81 -11.92 15.17 -3.74
C MET A 81 -11.88 16.67 -3.36
N THR A 82 -12.67 17.48 -4.05
CA THR A 82 -13.10 18.80 -3.59
C THR A 82 -14.63 18.84 -3.47
N ARG A 83 -15.15 19.74 -2.63
CA ARG A 83 -16.58 19.83 -2.32
C ARG A 83 -17.02 21.30 -2.28
N SER A 84 -18.20 21.59 -2.84
CA SER A 84 -18.89 22.87 -2.70
C SER A 84 -20.38 22.63 -2.45
N GLY A 85 -20.86 22.86 -1.23
CA GLY A 85 -22.25 22.57 -0.86
C GLY A 85 -22.53 21.06 -0.85
N ASP A 86 -23.46 20.63 -1.69
CA ASP A 86 -23.83 19.24 -1.98
C ASP A 86 -23.12 18.65 -3.21
N HIS A 87 -22.38 19.47 -3.96
CA HIS A 87 -21.61 19.07 -5.13
C HIS A 87 -20.20 18.55 -4.76
N TYR A 88 -19.81 17.43 -5.35
CA TYR A 88 -18.52 16.77 -5.15
C TYR A 88 -17.80 16.58 -6.48
N THR A 89 -16.51 16.92 -6.51
CA THR A 89 -15.62 16.76 -7.66
C THR A 89 -14.48 15.82 -7.27
N PHE A 90 -14.38 14.68 -7.93
CA PHE A 90 -13.34 13.67 -7.76
C PHE A 90 -12.45 13.66 -9.01
N LYS A 91 -11.20 14.10 -8.86
CA LYS A 91 -10.20 14.07 -9.92
C LYS A 91 -9.24 12.90 -9.74
N ASN A 92 -8.74 12.36 -10.86
CA ASN A 92 -7.70 11.35 -10.86
C ASN A 92 -6.48 11.73 -10.00
N ARG A 93 -5.88 10.73 -9.38
CA ARG A 93 -4.51 10.79 -8.85
C ARG A 93 -3.52 10.72 -10.01
N GLU A 94 -2.29 11.14 -9.76
CA GLU A 94 -1.16 11.08 -10.69
C GLU A 94 -0.91 9.67 -11.26
N TYR A 95 -1.22 8.61 -10.51
CA TYR A 95 -1.03 7.22 -10.93
C TYR A 95 -2.19 6.60 -11.74
N ASN A 96 -3.42 7.11 -11.62
CA ASN A 96 -4.61 6.48 -12.23
C ASN A 96 -5.36 7.35 -13.24
N GLY A 97 -4.81 8.51 -13.63
CA GLY A 97 -5.36 9.34 -14.70
C GLY A 97 -5.26 8.73 -16.10
N GLY A 98 -4.21 7.94 -16.35
CA GLY A 98 -3.93 7.35 -17.66
C GLY A 98 -4.78 6.11 -17.93
N LEU A 99 -5.74 6.20 -18.88
CA LEU A 99 -6.56 5.06 -19.28
C LEU A 99 -6.38 4.75 -20.77
N ALA A 100 -5.70 3.65 -21.09
CA ALA A 100 -5.66 3.10 -22.45
C ALA A 100 -7.05 2.61 -22.91
N PRO A 101 -7.30 2.44 -24.22
CA PRO A 101 -8.52 1.81 -24.74
C PRO A 101 -8.84 0.47 -24.05
N GLY A 102 -10.07 0.32 -23.56
CA GLY A 102 -10.53 -0.85 -22.79
C GLY A 102 -10.05 -0.89 -21.33
N ALA A 103 -9.09 -0.06 -20.91
CA ALA A 103 -8.63 -0.02 -19.53
C ALA A 103 -9.68 0.57 -18.59
N SER A 104 -9.64 0.16 -17.32
CA SER A 104 -10.50 0.70 -16.28
C SER A 104 -9.72 1.10 -15.03
N THR A 105 -10.24 2.07 -14.29
CA THR A 105 -9.82 2.41 -12.93
C THR A 105 -11.04 2.56 -12.04
N THR A 106 -10.85 2.51 -10.74
CA THR A 106 -11.89 2.80 -9.75
C THR A 106 -11.49 3.98 -8.89
N PHE A 107 -12.48 4.62 -8.28
CA PHE A 107 -12.28 5.37 -7.03
C PHE A 107 -13.47 5.18 -6.12
N GLY A 108 -13.30 5.40 -4.82
CA GLY A 108 -14.35 5.15 -3.84
C GLY A 108 -14.32 6.04 -2.62
N TRP A 109 -15.38 5.95 -1.83
CA TRP A 109 -15.57 6.70 -0.60
C TRP A 109 -16.51 5.99 0.38
N VAL A 110 -16.40 6.36 1.66
CA VAL A 110 -17.43 6.07 2.67
C VAL A 110 -18.42 7.22 2.68
N ASN A 111 -19.69 6.93 2.49
CA ASN A 111 -20.79 7.88 2.58
C ASN A 111 -21.49 7.75 3.95
N SER A 112 -21.70 8.86 4.63
CA SER A 112 -22.65 8.96 5.74
C SER A 112 -23.98 9.45 5.18
N GLY A 113 -25.08 8.75 5.46
CA GLY A 113 -26.41 9.00 4.91
C GLY A 113 -26.80 8.06 3.76
N PRO A 114 -28.12 7.90 3.48
CA PRO A 114 -28.63 6.92 2.49
C PRO A 114 -28.57 7.39 1.03
N GLY A 115 -28.37 8.68 0.78
CA GLY A 115 -28.50 9.29 -0.54
C GLY A 115 -27.39 8.90 -1.50
N LYS A 116 -27.76 8.53 -2.72
CA LYS A 116 -26.84 8.10 -3.80
C LYS A 116 -26.45 9.28 -4.71
N PRO A 117 -25.34 9.18 -5.47
CA PRO A 117 -24.94 10.19 -6.45
C PRO A 117 -26.03 10.49 -7.48
N ALA A 118 -26.26 11.78 -7.73
CA ALA A 118 -27.11 12.29 -8.80
C ALA A 118 -26.30 13.22 -9.73
N ASN A 119 -26.86 13.52 -10.90
CA ASN A 119 -26.29 14.48 -11.87
C ASN A 119 -24.83 14.19 -12.29
N CYS A 120 -24.44 12.91 -12.31
CA CYS A 120 -23.08 12.48 -12.61
C CYS A 120 -22.57 13.03 -13.94
N ARG A 121 -21.43 13.73 -13.87
CA ARG A 121 -20.64 14.13 -15.03
C ARG A 121 -19.27 13.48 -14.99
N LEU A 122 -18.72 13.18 -16.16
CA LEU A 122 -17.36 12.69 -16.36
C LEU A 122 -16.71 13.54 -17.46
N ASN A 123 -15.63 14.24 -17.10
CA ASN A 123 -14.95 15.22 -17.96
C ASN A 123 -15.93 16.26 -18.56
N GLY A 124 -16.94 16.67 -17.79
CA GLY A 124 -18.00 17.60 -18.19
C GLY A 124 -19.19 16.99 -18.96
N GLY A 125 -19.04 15.79 -19.54
CA GLY A 125 -20.10 15.02 -20.22
C GLY A 125 -20.95 14.19 -19.25
N SER A 126 -22.09 13.65 -19.69
CA SER A 126 -22.95 12.78 -18.86
C SER A 126 -22.35 11.38 -18.67
N CYS A 127 -22.55 10.77 -17.49
CA CYS A 127 -22.07 9.42 -17.19
C CYS A 127 -22.88 8.30 -17.88
N ASP A 128 -24.14 8.55 -18.27
CA ASP A 128 -25.06 7.53 -18.77
C ASP A 128 -24.85 7.19 -20.26
N GLY A 129 -23.77 6.45 -20.54
CA GLY A 129 -23.41 5.98 -21.87
C GLY A 129 -24.23 4.79 -22.41
N VAL A 130 -24.84 5.02 -23.59
CA VAL A 130 -25.68 4.13 -24.40
C VAL A 130 -24.91 3.86 -25.73
N THR A 131 -24.83 2.67 -26.35
CA THR A 131 -25.74 1.51 -26.42
C THR A 131 -24.99 0.17 -26.63
N THR A 132 -25.55 -0.95 -26.15
CA THR A 132 -25.53 -2.35 -26.70
C THR A 132 -24.23 -3.12 -27.04
N SER A 133 -24.23 -4.42 -26.67
CA SER A 133 -23.24 -5.50 -26.93
C SER A 133 -23.61 -6.37 -28.18
N PRO A 134 -22.80 -7.33 -28.69
CA PRO A 134 -22.56 -8.65 -28.04
C PRO A 134 -21.15 -9.31 -28.22
N SER A 135 -20.96 -10.46 -27.55
CA SER A 135 -19.78 -11.39 -27.48
C SER A 135 -19.96 -12.61 -28.45
N PRO A 136 -19.23 -13.78 -28.43
CA PRO A 136 -18.04 -14.28 -27.68
C PRO A 136 -17.02 -15.19 -28.48
N SER A 137 -16.11 -15.89 -27.74
CA SER A 137 -15.58 -17.29 -27.96
C SER A 137 -14.09 -17.56 -28.38
N PRO A 138 -13.51 -18.76 -28.05
CA PRO A 138 -12.10 -18.90 -27.57
C PRO A 138 -11.23 -20.02 -28.23
N SER A 139 -9.98 -20.27 -27.74
CA SER A 139 -9.21 -21.53 -27.94
C SER A 139 -7.97 -21.73 -27.01
N THR A 140 -7.29 -22.90 -27.12
CA THR A 140 -6.61 -23.66 -26.04
C THR A 140 -5.12 -24.09 -26.25
N SER A 141 -4.30 -24.13 -25.17
CA SER A 141 -3.21 -25.12 -24.81
C SER A 141 -2.00 -25.43 -25.77
N PRO A 142 -0.93 -26.21 -25.40
CA PRO A 142 -0.09 -26.23 -24.17
C PRO A 142 1.47 -26.48 -24.40
N SER A 143 2.26 -26.55 -23.30
CA SER A 143 3.40 -27.52 -23.03
C SER A 143 4.92 -27.13 -22.98
N THR A 144 5.47 -27.06 -21.75
CA THR A 144 6.69 -27.74 -21.17
C THR A 144 8.19 -27.55 -21.58
N SER A 145 9.03 -27.22 -20.55
CA SER A 145 10.41 -27.70 -20.20
C SER A 145 11.69 -27.15 -20.90
N PRO A 146 12.93 -27.21 -20.30
CA PRO A 146 13.36 -27.49 -18.91
C PRO A 146 14.36 -26.43 -18.29
N SER A 147 14.84 -26.69 -17.06
CA SER A 147 15.75 -25.85 -16.23
C SER A 147 17.25 -26.20 -16.36
N PRO A 148 18.17 -25.30 -15.92
CA PRO A 148 19.32 -25.75 -15.11
C PRO A 148 19.60 -24.89 -13.84
N SER A 149 20.31 -25.50 -12.89
CA SER A 149 20.85 -24.93 -11.63
C SER A 149 21.97 -25.88 -11.13
N PRO A 150 22.85 -25.55 -10.15
CA PRO A 150 23.13 -24.27 -9.47
C PRO A 150 24.62 -23.84 -9.57
N SER A 151 24.99 -22.73 -8.93
CA SER A 151 26.38 -22.47 -8.51
C SER A 151 26.43 -21.91 -7.09
N ALA A 152 27.41 -22.31 -6.29
CA ALA A 152 27.45 -22.08 -4.85
C ALA A 152 28.08 -20.72 -4.47
N SER A 153 27.60 -20.12 -3.39
CA SER A 153 28.14 -18.91 -2.74
C SER A 153 28.30 -19.16 -1.23
N PRO A 154 29.24 -18.50 -0.52
CA PRO A 154 29.73 -18.96 0.77
C PRO A 154 28.81 -18.67 1.96
N SER A 155 28.98 -19.43 3.04
CA SER A 155 28.15 -19.35 4.25
C SER A 155 28.20 -17.99 4.96
N PRO A 156 27.05 -17.46 5.44
CA PRO A 156 26.97 -16.19 6.14
C PRO A 156 27.32 -16.28 7.64
N PRO A 157 27.61 -15.13 8.30
CA PRO A 157 27.94 -15.08 9.72
C PRO A 157 26.73 -15.42 10.63
N PRO A 158 26.97 -15.85 11.89
CA PRO A 158 25.92 -16.35 12.78
C PRO A 158 24.89 -15.27 13.18
N PRO A 159 23.65 -15.68 13.54
CA PRO A 159 22.60 -14.76 13.98
C PRO A 159 23.00 -13.96 15.23
N VAL A 160 22.69 -12.66 15.23
CA VAL A 160 22.81 -11.80 16.43
C VAL A 160 21.65 -12.12 17.38
N PRO A 161 21.90 -12.58 18.62
CA PRO A 161 20.84 -12.82 19.60
C PRO A 161 20.07 -11.54 19.94
N GLY A 162 18.74 -11.65 20.10
CA GLY A 162 17.89 -10.53 20.54
C GLY A 162 17.45 -9.54 19.45
N ALA A 163 17.70 -9.84 18.17
CA ALA A 163 17.08 -9.10 17.06
C ALA A 163 15.61 -9.50 16.88
N LEU A 164 14.74 -8.50 16.68
CA LEU A 164 13.29 -8.67 16.56
C LEU A 164 12.93 -9.08 15.12
N ARG A 165 13.25 -10.34 14.76
CA ARG A 165 13.24 -10.87 13.38
C ARG A 165 11.87 -11.21 12.81
N THR A 166 10.92 -11.57 13.68
CA THR A 166 9.54 -11.89 13.30
C THR A 166 8.61 -11.13 14.24
N ALA A 167 7.82 -10.20 13.70
CA ALA A 167 7.13 -9.15 14.46
C ALA A 167 5.75 -8.78 13.89
N PRO A 168 4.81 -9.72 13.72
CA PRO A 168 3.51 -9.42 13.12
C PRO A 168 2.72 -8.37 13.90
N TYR A 169 1.84 -7.69 13.17
CA TYR A 169 1.05 -6.58 13.68
C TYR A 169 -0.06 -7.10 14.60
N VAL A 170 -0.40 -6.30 15.59
CA VAL A 170 -1.56 -6.47 16.47
C VAL A 170 -2.25 -5.11 16.54
N ASP A 171 -3.48 -5.00 16.03
CA ASP A 171 -4.34 -3.85 16.27
C ASP A 171 -4.74 -3.82 17.76
N MET A 172 -4.08 -2.94 18.49
CA MET A 172 -4.31 -2.70 19.90
C MET A 172 -5.65 -2.01 20.18
N GLY A 173 -6.28 -1.40 19.17
CA GLY A 173 -7.63 -0.85 19.23
C GLY A 173 -8.75 -1.90 19.06
N ALA A 174 -8.41 -3.13 18.64
CA ALA A 174 -9.38 -4.16 18.34
C ALA A 174 -10.25 -4.56 19.55
N TRP A 175 -11.50 -4.95 19.27
CA TRP A 175 -12.43 -5.50 20.26
C TRP A 175 -12.77 -6.97 19.97
N PRO A 176 -12.68 -7.89 20.95
CA PRO A 176 -12.17 -7.69 22.31
C PRO A 176 -10.67 -7.38 22.33
N THR A 177 -10.22 -6.61 23.33
CA THR A 177 -8.82 -6.18 23.47
C THR A 177 -7.85 -7.37 23.36
N PRO A 178 -6.85 -7.33 22.47
CA PRO A 178 -5.90 -8.43 22.29
C PRO A 178 -5.11 -8.77 23.56
N SER A 179 -4.91 -10.07 23.80
CA SER A 179 -3.96 -10.56 24.79
C SER A 179 -2.69 -11.05 24.08
N LEU A 180 -1.63 -10.25 24.15
CA LEU A 180 -0.34 -10.57 23.53
C LEU A 180 0.23 -11.88 24.09
N SER A 181 0.10 -12.10 25.40
CA SER A 181 0.59 -13.31 26.08
C SER A 181 -0.15 -14.59 25.63
N ALA A 182 -1.47 -14.51 25.42
CA ALA A 182 -2.24 -15.62 24.85
C ALA A 182 -1.88 -15.89 23.38
N MET A 183 -1.75 -14.83 22.58
CA MET A 183 -1.31 -14.91 21.17
C MET A 183 0.08 -15.55 21.05
N ALA A 184 1.06 -15.10 21.84
CA ALA A 184 2.40 -15.68 21.89
C ALA A 184 2.38 -17.17 22.22
N SER A 185 1.62 -17.55 23.26
CA SER A 185 1.51 -18.94 23.72
C SER A 185 0.86 -19.86 22.68
N ALA A 186 -0.14 -19.38 21.94
CA ALA A 186 -0.87 -20.18 20.94
C ALA A 186 -0.16 -20.28 19.58
N SER A 187 0.65 -19.28 19.23
CA SER A 187 1.37 -19.18 17.95
C SER A 187 2.82 -19.68 17.99
N GLY A 188 3.50 -19.57 19.13
CA GLY A 188 4.94 -19.74 19.24
C GLY A 188 5.76 -18.49 18.88
N LEU A 189 5.11 -17.39 18.48
CA LEU A 189 5.76 -16.10 18.26
C LEU A 189 6.14 -15.46 19.60
N LYS A 190 7.28 -14.76 19.62
CA LYS A 190 7.81 -14.08 20.81
C LYS A 190 7.75 -12.56 20.73
N SER A 191 7.48 -11.99 19.57
CA SER A 191 7.59 -10.55 19.35
C SER A 191 6.50 -10.06 18.42
N PHE A 192 6.09 -8.81 18.63
CA PHE A 192 4.92 -8.20 17.99
C PHE A 192 5.19 -6.74 17.64
N THR A 193 4.54 -6.28 16.58
CA THR A 193 4.40 -4.86 16.26
C THR A 193 3.04 -4.39 16.77
N LEU A 194 3.02 -3.44 17.70
CA LEU A 194 1.82 -2.96 18.36
C LEU A 194 1.30 -1.72 17.63
N ALA A 195 0.11 -1.83 17.07
CA ALA A 195 -0.45 -0.90 16.10
C ALA A 195 -1.75 -0.26 16.63
N PHE A 196 -2.04 1.02 16.45
CA PHE A 196 -1.17 2.12 16.04
C PHE A 196 -1.23 3.27 17.06
N VAL A 197 -0.11 3.97 17.22
CA VAL A 197 -0.06 5.29 17.84
C VAL A 197 -0.26 6.34 16.75
N THR A 198 -1.38 7.05 16.81
CA THR A 198 -1.74 8.14 15.90
C THR A 198 -1.76 9.47 16.66
N ALA A 199 -2.19 10.54 16.00
CA ALA A 199 -2.19 11.89 16.54
C ALA A 199 -3.59 12.38 16.90
N SER A 200 -3.73 13.03 18.06
CA SER A 200 -4.91 13.82 18.43
C SER A 200 -4.49 15.25 18.72
N GLY A 201 -4.53 16.11 17.69
CA GLY A 201 -3.65 17.28 17.65
C GLY A 201 -2.16 16.85 17.70
N CYS A 202 -1.27 17.70 18.19
CA CYS A 202 0.13 17.29 18.44
C CYS A 202 0.27 16.53 19.77
N LYS A 203 -0.41 15.38 19.86
CA LYS A 203 -0.28 14.40 20.96
C LYS A 203 -0.33 12.99 20.42
N ALA A 204 0.64 12.16 20.82
CA ALA A 204 0.64 10.73 20.57
C ALA A 204 -0.52 10.06 21.33
N MET A 205 -1.33 9.26 20.63
CA MET A 205 -2.52 8.58 21.15
C MET A 205 -2.64 7.19 20.55
N TRP A 206 -2.74 6.15 21.38
CA TRP A 206 -3.16 4.82 20.93
C TRP A 206 -4.56 4.91 20.33
N PHE A 207 -4.68 4.57 19.03
CA PHE A 207 -5.92 4.55 18.24
C PHE A 207 -6.83 5.77 18.50
N ASN A 208 -6.23 6.97 18.61
CA ASN A 208 -6.89 8.25 18.90
C ASN A 208 -7.75 8.27 20.19
N ALA A 209 -7.45 7.40 21.18
CA ALA A 209 -8.26 7.24 22.40
C ALA A 209 -7.47 7.31 23.71
N TYR A 210 -6.28 6.69 23.80
CA TYR A 210 -5.49 6.64 25.06
C TYR A 210 -4.10 7.26 24.92
N ASP A 211 -3.71 8.11 25.87
CA ASP A 211 -2.34 8.65 25.94
C ASP A 211 -1.37 7.51 26.31
N PRO A 212 -0.37 7.18 25.47
CA PRO A 212 0.57 6.10 25.75
C PRO A 212 1.35 6.30 27.06
N ARG A 213 1.48 7.52 27.58
CA ARG A 213 2.10 7.81 28.89
C ARG A 213 1.35 7.21 30.07
N GLN A 214 0.06 6.90 29.90
CA GLN A 214 -0.75 6.20 30.90
C GLN A 214 -0.45 4.69 30.96
N LYS A 215 0.52 4.20 30.17
CA LYS A 215 1.02 2.81 30.19
C LYS A 215 -0.06 1.77 29.88
N TRP A 216 -0.99 2.15 29.01
CA TRP A 216 -2.03 1.29 28.48
C TRP A 216 -1.40 0.01 27.86
N ALA A 217 -1.90 -1.17 28.24
CA ALA A 217 -1.37 -2.50 27.89
C ALA A 217 0.12 -2.77 28.23
N LYS A 218 0.76 -1.97 29.11
CA LYS A 218 2.17 -2.22 29.50
C LYS A 218 2.37 -3.58 30.18
N ASP A 219 1.38 -4.06 30.93
CA ASP A 219 1.38 -5.39 31.55
C ASP A 219 1.56 -6.52 30.51
N GLN A 220 0.91 -6.39 29.34
CA GLN A 220 1.07 -7.34 28.24
C GLN A 220 2.47 -7.26 27.63
N ILE A 221 3.03 -6.06 27.50
CA ILE A 221 4.40 -5.85 27.00
C ILE A 221 5.45 -6.45 27.96
N ASP A 222 5.27 -6.24 29.27
CA ASP A 222 6.13 -6.81 30.30
C ASP A 222 6.04 -8.34 30.33
N ALA A 223 4.84 -8.91 30.10
CA ALA A 223 4.66 -10.36 29.96
C ALA A 223 5.35 -10.94 28.73
N ILE A 224 5.31 -10.26 27.58
CA ILE A 224 6.07 -10.66 26.37
C ILE A 224 7.59 -10.67 26.65
N ARG A 225 8.10 -9.65 27.34
CA ARG A 225 9.52 -9.56 27.73
C ARG A 225 9.92 -10.65 28.71
N ALA A 226 9.07 -10.95 29.69
CA ALA A 226 9.27 -12.07 30.62
C ALA A 226 9.30 -13.44 29.89
N GLY A 227 8.58 -13.57 28.76
CA GLY A 227 8.65 -14.75 27.86
C GLY A 227 9.93 -14.85 27.01
N GLY A 228 10.90 -13.94 27.18
CA GLY A 228 12.10 -13.84 26.34
C GLY A 228 11.82 -13.23 24.97
N GLY A 229 10.75 -12.43 24.87
CA GLY A 229 10.36 -11.63 23.72
C GLY A 229 10.71 -10.15 23.86
N ASP A 230 10.21 -9.35 22.93
CA ASP A 230 10.17 -7.88 23.01
C ASP A 230 9.14 -7.35 21.99
N VAL A 231 8.80 -6.06 22.06
CA VAL A 231 7.80 -5.42 21.19
C VAL A 231 8.39 -4.26 20.39
N LYS A 232 7.75 -3.95 19.28
CA LYS A 232 7.93 -2.73 18.48
C LYS A 232 6.63 -1.93 18.54
N VAL A 233 6.65 -0.64 18.84
CA VAL A 233 5.44 0.22 18.73
C VAL A 233 5.42 0.89 17.37
N SER A 234 4.30 0.79 16.66
CA SER A 234 4.10 1.42 15.35
C SER A 234 3.29 2.70 15.44
N PHE A 235 3.76 3.73 14.74
CA PHE A 235 3.12 5.03 14.60
C PHE A 235 2.61 5.22 13.18
N GLY A 236 1.40 5.75 13.02
CA GLY A 236 0.77 5.97 11.71
C GLY A 236 -0.24 4.89 11.35
N GLY A 237 -0.03 4.22 10.21
CA GLY A 237 -0.97 3.28 9.60
C GLY A 237 -2.04 3.96 8.73
N ALA A 238 -2.86 3.15 8.05
CA ALA A 238 -3.80 3.57 7.02
C ALA A 238 -4.92 4.52 7.49
N THR A 239 -5.14 4.66 8.80
CA THR A 239 -6.22 5.48 9.37
C THR A 239 -5.77 6.36 10.53
N GLY A 240 -6.47 7.48 10.73
CA GLY A 240 -6.10 8.51 11.70
C GLY A 240 -5.23 9.60 11.08
N ILE A 241 -4.59 10.40 11.92
CA ILE A 241 -3.62 11.42 11.51
C ILE A 241 -2.26 10.98 12.02
N GLU A 242 -1.25 11.02 11.16
CA GLU A 242 0.10 10.66 11.53
C GLU A 242 0.76 11.81 12.35
N LEU A 243 1.57 11.44 13.35
CA LEU A 243 2.10 12.37 14.36
C LEU A 243 2.97 13.50 13.79
N ALA A 244 3.79 13.22 12.77
CA ALA A 244 4.58 14.24 12.08
C ALA A 244 3.74 15.12 11.13
N GLN A 245 2.53 14.72 10.73
CA GLN A 245 1.57 15.61 10.07
C GLN A 245 0.92 16.56 11.08
N ALA A 246 0.54 16.07 12.26
CA ALA A 246 -0.15 16.86 13.27
C ALA A 246 0.78 17.80 14.07
N CYS A 247 1.99 17.35 14.41
CA CYS A 247 3.00 18.17 15.06
C CYS A 247 3.76 18.99 14.02
N THR A 248 3.59 20.32 14.02
CA THR A 248 4.24 21.20 13.04
C THR A 248 5.65 21.65 13.44
N ASP A 249 6.04 21.50 14.71
CA ASP A 249 7.39 21.75 15.24
C ASP A 249 8.17 20.43 15.46
N VAL A 250 9.48 20.47 15.18
CA VAL A 250 10.37 19.30 15.32
C VAL A 250 10.59 18.92 16.79
N ASN A 251 10.73 19.90 17.70
CA ASN A 251 10.98 19.60 19.11
C ASN A 251 9.75 19.00 19.78
N ALA A 252 8.55 19.51 19.44
CA ALA A 252 7.29 18.91 19.85
C ALA A 252 7.15 17.46 19.36
N LEU A 253 7.46 17.19 18.08
CA LEU A 253 7.43 15.84 17.53
C LEU A 253 8.44 14.90 18.22
N VAL A 254 9.67 15.36 18.48
CA VAL A 254 10.66 14.60 19.26
C VAL A 254 10.13 14.27 20.65
N ALA A 255 9.55 15.24 21.36
CA ALA A 255 9.03 15.05 22.71
C ALA A 255 7.84 14.07 22.76
N GLU A 256 7.02 14.01 21.70
CA GLU A 256 5.95 13.01 21.62
C GLU A 256 6.49 11.60 21.34
N TYR A 257 7.42 11.42 20.40
CA TYR A 257 8.06 10.11 20.17
C TYR A 257 8.85 9.63 21.41
N ASP A 258 9.65 10.51 22.02
CA ASP A 258 10.45 10.26 23.21
C ASP A 258 9.59 9.83 24.41
N ALA A 259 8.44 10.48 24.61
CA ALA A 259 7.52 10.11 25.67
C ALA A 259 6.95 8.69 25.50
N VAL A 260 6.69 8.24 24.27
CA VAL A 260 6.23 6.87 24.00
C VAL A 260 7.38 5.87 24.19
N VAL A 261 8.57 6.15 23.66
CA VAL A 261 9.78 5.32 23.86
C VAL A 261 10.07 5.13 25.35
N THR A 262 10.03 6.22 26.13
CA THR A 262 10.29 6.20 27.56
C THR A 262 9.17 5.55 28.37
N ALA A 263 7.89 5.73 28.01
CA ALA A 263 6.77 5.16 28.76
C ALA A 263 6.77 3.62 28.79
N TYR A 264 7.25 3.00 27.71
CA TYR A 264 7.30 1.54 27.54
C TYR A 264 8.71 0.95 27.53
N ASP A 265 9.77 1.74 27.72
CA ASP A 265 11.17 1.28 27.64
C ASP A 265 11.44 0.57 26.29
N LEU A 266 11.15 1.26 25.18
CA LEU A 266 11.20 0.68 23.84
C LEU A 266 12.63 0.62 23.28
N LYS A 267 13.00 -0.57 22.79
CA LYS A 267 14.21 -0.77 21.97
C LYS A 267 13.93 -0.69 20.47
N TYR A 268 12.65 -0.76 20.09
CA TYR A 268 12.20 -0.82 18.70
C TYR A 268 10.97 0.08 18.51
N ILE A 269 11.02 0.95 17.49
CA ILE A 269 9.85 1.65 16.97
C ILE A 269 9.69 1.43 15.46
N ASP A 270 8.47 1.60 15.00
CA ASP A 270 8.07 1.51 13.60
C ASP A 270 7.32 2.77 13.19
N LEU A 271 7.57 3.26 11.98
CA LEU A 271 6.82 4.35 11.40
C LEU A 271 6.13 3.79 10.17
N ASP A 272 4.83 3.52 10.29
CA ASP A 272 4.01 3.01 9.20
C ASP A 272 3.39 4.18 8.45
N ILE A 273 4.00 4.53 7.31
CA ILE A 273 3.80 5.81 6.64
C ILE A 273 3.04 5.58 5.34
N GLU A 274 1.74 5.81 5.42
CA GLU A 274 0.77 5.51 4.37
C GLU A 274 0.10 6.75 3.79
N GLY A 275 -0.57 6.59 2.64
CA GLY A 275 -1.43 7.60 2.04
C GLY A 275 -0.79 9.00 1.95
N SER A 276 -1.44 10.01 2.52
CA SER A 276 -0.96 11.40 2.47
C SER A 276 0.34 11.61 3.28
N ALA A 277 0.59 10.83 4.33
CA ALA A 277 1.80 10.95 5.16
C ALA A 277 3.07 10.52 4.42
N ALA A 278 2.93 9.65 3.40
CA ALA A 278 4.01 9.24 2.51
C ALA A 278 4.31 10.26 1.39
N ALA A 279 3.31 11.05 1.01
CA ALA A 279 3.39 12.00 -0.11
C ALA A 279 3.67 13.47 0.32
N GLU A 280 3.50 13.82 1.60
CA GLU A 280 3.64 15.19 2.09
C GLU A 280 5.10 15.54 2.49
N PRO A 281 5.83 16.38 1.73
CA PRO A 281 7.28 16.58 1.96
C PRO A 281 7.62 17.21 3.31
N ALA A 282 6.71 18.01 3.88
CA ALA A 282 6.94 18.74 5.12
C ALA A 282 6.94 17.81 6.36
N SER A 283 5.94 16.93 6.48
CA SER A 283 5.88 15.93 7.56
C SER A 283 6.98 14.88 7.41
N ILE A 284 7.32 14.45 6.18
CA ILE A 284 8.45 13.55 5.91
C ILE A 284 9.78 14.15 6.40
N ALA A 285 10.09 15.40 6.03
CA ALA A 285 11.32 16.05 6.47
C ALA A 285 11.37 16.23 8.00
N ARG A 286 10.24 16.60 8.60
CA ARG A 286 10.09 16.77 10.06
C ARG A 286 10.27 15.45 10.82
N ARG A 287 9.65 14.37 10.33
CA ARG A 287 9.81 12.99 10.82
C ARG A 287 11.28 12.61 10.86
N SER A 288 11.96 12.70 9.72
CA SER A 288 13.37 12.32 9.58
C SER A 288 14.29 13.08 10.54
N GLN A 289 14.08 14.38 10.70
CA GLN A 289 14.82 15.20 11.68
C GLN A 289 14.51 14.80 13.14
N ALA A 290 13.25 14.48 13.45
CA ALA A 290 12.85 14.06 14.79
C ALA A 290 13.42 12.68 15.15
N LEU A 291 13.36 11.70 14.24
CA LEU A 291 13.91 10.36 14.44
C LEU A 291 15.44 10.38 14.62
N ALA A 292 16.16 11.23 13.87
CA ALA A 292 17.60 11.39 14.01
C ALA A 292 17.99 11.95 15.39
N ARG A 293 17.22 12.90 15.92
CA ARG A 293 17.38 13.43 17.30
C ARG A 293 16.98 12.40 18.36
N LEU A 294 15.91 11.63 18.12
CA LEU A 294 15.48 10.56 19.01
C LEU A 294 16.57 9.49 19.16
N GLN A 295 17.27 9.13 18.08
CA GLN A 295 18.43 8.23 18.11
C GLN A 295 19.72 8.84 18.68
N GLN A 296 19.75 10.14 18.96
CA GLN A 296 20.82 10.78 19.75
C GLN A 296 20.51 10.70 21.25
N ALA A 297 19.23 10.79 21.63
CA ALA A 297 18.78 10.57 23.01
C ALA A 297 18.81 9.07 23.40
N HIS A 298 18.41 8.19 22.47
CA HIS A 298 18.37 6.74 22.64
C HIS A 298 19.30 6.06 21.61
N PRO A 299 20.60 5.93 21.89
CA PRO A 299 21.58 5.44 20.91
C PRO A 299 21.32 3.99 20.45
N ASP A 300 20.72 3.16 21.32
CA ASP A 300 20.36 1.77 21.02
C ASP A 300 18.94 1.61 20.41
N LEU A 301 18.20 2.70 20.21
CA LEU A 301 16.84 2.65 19.65
C LEU A 301 16.88 2.29 18.17
N LYS A 302 16.19 1.21 17.85
CA LYS A 302 16.07 0.67 16.50
C LYS A 302 14.80 1.16 15.82
N ILE A 303 14.94 1.51 14.54
CA ILE A 303 13.89 2.18 13.78
C ILE A 303 13.61 1.42 12.49
N SER A 304 12.35 1.04 12.27
CA SER A 304 11.88 0.65 10.95
C SER A 304 10.93 1.66 10.33
N LEU A 305 10.97 1.76 9.01
CA LEU A 305 9.92 2.39 8.20
C LEU A 305 9.07 1.28 7.60
N THR A 306 7.76 1.30 7.81
CA THR A 306 6.80 0.45 7.09
C THR A 306 6.11 1.28 6.02
N LEU A 307 6.08 0.75 4.79
CA LEU A 307 5.76 1.53 3.59
C LEU A 307 4.98 0.71 2.55
N PRO A 308 4.02 1.33 1.82
CA PRO A 308 3.38 0.73 0.66
C PRO A 308 4.39 0.34 -0.44
N VAL A 309 4.12 -0.77 -1.13
CA VAL A 309 5.00 -1.33 -2.14
C VAL A 309 4.21 -1.87 -3.33
N LEU A 310 4.85 -1.93 -4.48
CA LEU A 310 4.40 -2.71 -5.63
C LEU A 310 5.42 -3.84 -5.89
N PRO A 311 5.14 -4.83 -6.76
CA PRO A 311 6.12 -5.85 -7.12
C PRO A 311 7.44 -5.24 -7.66
N ASN A 312 7.39 -4.08 -8.32
CA ASN A 312 8.55 -3.33 -8.79
C ASN A 312 9.21 -2.42 -7.73
N GLY A 313 8.86 -2.57 -6.45
CA GLY A 313 9.49 -1.90 -5.30
C GLY A 313 8.66 -0.78 -4.69
N LEU A 314 9.29 0.02 -3.83
CA LEU A 314 8.67 1.22 -3.24
C LEU A 314 8.26 2.20 -4.35
N THR A 315 7.13 2.88 -4.13
CA THR A 315 6.71 4.03 -4.94
C THR A 315 7.71 5.18 -4.81
N ALA A 316 7.58 6.20 -5.67
CA ALA A 316 8.43 7.40 -5.58
C ALA A 316 8.35 8.08 -4.20
N ASP A 317 7.15 8.11 -3.63
CA ASP A 317 6.85 8.65 -2.30
C ASP A 317 7.49 7.81 -1.19
N GLY A 318 7.24 6.49 -1.16
CA GLY A 318 7.88 5.60 -0.19
C GLY A 318 9.41 5.65 -0.24
N LEU A 319 9.98 5.68 -1.44
CA LEU A 319 11.42 5.86 -1.64
C LEU A 319 11.92 7.24 -1.17
N ASN A 320 11.08 8.27 -1.23
CA ASN A 320 11.38 9.60 -0.69
C ASN A 320 11.38 9.62 0.85
N VAL A 321 10.49 8.86 1.51
CA VAL A 321 10.53 8.69 2.97
C VAL A 321 11.87 8.06 3.40
N VAL A 322 12.30 6.96 2.75
CA VAL A 322 13.59 6.31 3.04
C VAL A 322 14.77 7.26 2.78
N ARG A 323 14.74 7.98 1.65
CA ARG A 323 15.78 8.96 1.29
C ARG A 323 15.89 10.09 2.33
N SER A 324 14.76 10.64 2.76
CA SER A 324 14.73 11.70 3.78
C SER A 324 15.29 11.23 5.12
N ALA A 325 14.94 10.01 5.56
CA ALA A 325 15.46 9.43 6.79
C ALA A 325 16.99 9.24 6.73
N ARG A 326 17.51 8.69 5.62
CA ARG A 326 18.95 8.58 5.36
C ARG A 326 19.64 9.95 5.42
N ASP A 327 19.10 10.94 4.71
CA ASP A 327 19.74 12.25 4.55
C ASP A 327 19.70 13.08 5.85
N ALA A 328 18.75 12.81 6.75
CA ALA A 328 18.73 13.33 8.12
C ALA A 328 19.66 12.59 9.09
N GLY A 329 20.27 11.47 8.68
CA GLY A 329 21.18 10.67 9.50
C GLY A 329 20.49 9.61 10.39
N VAL A 330 19.26 9.22 10.09
CA VAL A 330 18.56 8.13 10.80
C VAL A 330 19.23 6.79 10.47
N ARG A 331 19.59 6.03 11.51
CA ARG A 331 20.01 4.62 11.38
C ARG A 331 18.75 3.76 11.26
N LEU A 332 18.42 3.36 10.03
CA LEU A 332 17.31 2.44 9.76
C LEU A 332 17.75 0.99 9.95
N ASP A 333 17.07 0.27 10.84
CA ASP A 333 17.24 -1.17 11.03
C ASP A 333 16.45 -1.98 10.00
N ALA A 334 15.30 -1.45 9.56
CA ALA A 334 14.56 -2.03 8.44
C ALA A 334 13.76 -0.99 7.63
N VAL A 335 13.64 -1.26 6.34
CA VAL A 335 12.60 -0.75 5.45
C VAL A 335 11.70 -1.94 5.15
N ASN A 336 10.58 -1.96 5.85
CA ASN A 336 9.59 -3.01 5.85
C ASN A 336 8.54 -2.71 4.79
N VAL A 337 8.34 -3.61 3.83
CA VAL A 337 7.38 -3.38 2.74
C VAL A 337 6.08 -4.11 2.97
N MET A 338 4.97 -3.37 2.82
CA MET A 338 3.62 -3.90 2.88
C MET A 338 3.30 -4.62 1.58
N ALA A 339 3.63 -5.91 1.54
CA ALA A 339 3.47 -6.83 0.43
C ALA A 339 2.01 -7.33 0.32
N MET A 340 1.09 -6.38 0.17
CA MET A 340 -0.35 -6.55 0.20
C MET A 340 -1.02 -5.58 -0.78
N ASP A 341 -2.31 -5.79 -1.06
CA ASP A 341 -3.18 -4.80 -1.73
C ASP A 341 -2.58 -4.14 -2.98
N TYR A 342 -2.03 -4.97 -3.87
CA TYR A 342 -1.39 -4.48 -5.09
C TYR A 342 -2.38 -3.91 -6.12
N TYR A 343 -3.67 -4.26 -6.01
CA TYR A 343 -4.73 -3.95 -7.00
C TYR A 343 -4.35 -4.32 -8.44
N GLN A 344 -3.49 -5.33 -8.59
CA GLN A 344 -2.93 -5.82 -9.85
C GLN A 344 -3.21 -7.31 -9.99
N SER A 345 -3.30 -7.80 -11.23
CA SER A 345 -3.51 -9.22 -11.46
C SER A 345 -2.21 -10.03 -11.38
N VAL A 346 -1.68 -10.12 -10.15
CA VAL A 346 -0.47 -10.85 -9.79
C VAL A 346 -0.79 -12.05 -8.89
N ASP A 347 0.14 -12.99 -8.81
CA ASP A 347 0.23 -13.96 -7.72
C ASP A 347 0.84 -13.28 -6.49
N TYR A 348 0.30 -13.56 -5.30
CA TYR A 348 0.63 -12.82 -4.08
C TYR A 348 1.88 -13.34 -3.35
N GLY A 349 2.24 -14.62 -3.50
CA GLY A 349 3.50 -15.17 -3.02
C GLY A 349 4.67 -14.67 -3.87
N ASP A 350 4.54 -14.77 -5.19
CA ASP A 350 5.54 -14.25 -6.14
C ASP A 350 5.69 -12.72 -6.04
N ALA A 351 4.59 -11.98 -5.92
CA ALA A 351 4.63 -10.52 -5.77
C ALA A 351 5.35 -10.08 -4.49
N ALA A 352 5.14 -10.77 -3.36
CA ALA A 352 5.84 -10.45 -2.11
C ALA A 352 7.35 -10.67 -2.21
N VAL A 353 7.77 -11.78 -2.83
CA VAL A 353 9.19 -12.06 -3.12
C VAL A 353 9.76 -11.04 -4.10
N GLN A 354 9.04 -10.71 -5.16
CA GLN A 354 9.48 -9.74 -6.17
C GLN A 354 9.60 -8.33 -5.59
N ALA A 355 8.65 -7.88 -4.76
CA ALA A 355 8.72 -6.61 -4.04
C ALA A 355 9.95 -6.51 -3.14
N ALA A 356 10.31 -7.60 -2.44
CA ALA A 356 11.51 -7.65 -1.61
C ALA A 356 12.81 -7.52 -2.42
N ASN A 357 12.90 -8.19 -3.58
CA ASN A 357 14.04 -8.06 -4.50
C ASN A 357 14.15 -6.65 -5.10
N SER A 358 13.03 -6.06 -5.51
CA SER A 358 12.98 -4.69 -6.02
C SER A 358 13.40 -3.67 -4.96
N THR A 359 12.92 -3.85 -3.71
CA THR A 359 13.31 -3.00 -2.58
C THR A 359 14.78 -3.15 -2.23
N PHE A 360 15.34 -4.37 -2.24
CA PHE A 360 16.78 -4.57 -2.10
C PHE A 360 17.58 -3.77 -3.15
N ALA A 361 17.17 -3.79 -4.43
CA ALA A 361 17.86 -3.04 -5.48
C ALA A 361 17.77 -1.51 -5.25
N GLN A 362 16.61 -1.01 -4.83
CA GLN A 362 16.42 0.40 -4.46
C GLN A 362 17.31 0.79 -3.26
N LEU A 363 17.34 -0.01 -2.21
CA LEU A 363 18.17 0.24 -1.02
C LEU A 363 19.67 0.15 -1.37
N LYS A 364 20.09 -0.80 -2.21
CA LYS A 364 21.48 -0.92 -2.65
C LYS A 364 21.96 0.34 -3.39
N SER A 365 21.07 0.97 -4.16
CA SER A 365 21.31 2.27 -4.80
C SER A 365 21.38 3.43 -3.80
N LEU A 366 20.52 3.43 -2.77
CA LEU A 366 20.53 4.46 -1.71
C LEU A 366 21.70 4.34 -0.73
N TYR A 367 22.25 3.12 -0.54
CA TYR A 367 23.30 2.78 0.43
C TYR A 367 24.46 2.00 -0.24
N PRO A 368 25.18 2.61 -1.22
CA PRO A 368 26.17 1.91 -2.04
C PRO A 368 27.40 1.41 -1.26
N SER A 369 27.64 1.91 -0.06
CA SER A 369 28.72 1.49 0.84
C SER A 369 28.40 0.21 1.63
N LEU A 370 27.14 -0.22 1.69
CA LEU A 370 26.74 -1.45 2.38
C LEU A 370 26.94 -2.69 1.50
N SER A 371 27.41 -3.78 2.10
CA SER A 371 27.41 -5.09 1.46
C SER A 371 25.99 -5.60 1.22
N ASP A 372 25.82 -6.53 0.28
CA ASP A 372 24.51 -7.07 -0.07
C ASP A 372 23.84 -7.75 1.13
N ALA A 373 24.62 -8.45 1.97
CA ALA A 373 24.13 -9.02 3.22
C ALA A 373 23.63 -7.95 4.22
N GLN A 374 24.27 -6.78 4.27
CA GLN A 374 23.79 -5.66 5.10
C GLN A 374 22.51 -5.04 4.53
N VAL A 375 22.41 -4.87 3.20
CA VAL A 375 21.20 -4.34 2.56
C VAL A 375 20.02 -5.31 2.70
N TRP A 376 20.23 -6.62 2.54
CA TRP A 376 19.19 -7.61 2.82
C TRP A 376 18.74 -7.60 4.29
N ARG A 377 19.68 -7.38 5.23
CA ARG A 377 19.37 -7.17 6.65
C ARG A 377 18.61 -5.87 6.94
N MET A 378 18.48 -4.96 5.97
CA MET A 378 17.56 -3.82 6.03
C MET A 378 16.20 -4.09 5.37
N VAL A 379 16.03 -5.14 4.55
CA VAL A 379 14.73 -5.43 3.93
C VAL A 379 13.83 -6.14 4.94
N GLY A 380 12.63 -5.60 5.17
CA GLY A 380 11.54 -6.29 5.86
C GLY A 380 10.37 -6.56 4.91
N VAL A 381 9.55 -7.59 5.17
CA VAL A 381 8.34 -7.87 4.39
C VAL A 381 7.15 -8.18 5.30
N THR A 382 6.01 -7.56 4.99
CA THR A 382 4.73 -7.69 5.70
C THR A 382 3.61 -7.92 4.70
N PRO A 383 3.15 -9.16 4.44
CA PRO A 383 1.94 -9.41 3.68
C PRO A 383 0.68 -9.32 4.57
N MET A 384 -0.48 -9.15 3.95
CA MET A 384 -1.79 -9.24 4.62
C MET A 384 -2.31 -10.67 4.47
N LEU A 385 -2.66 -11.33 5.58
CA LEU A 385 -2.97 -12.77 5.60
C LEU A 385 -4.30 -13.13 4.91
N GLY A 386 -4.35 -14.21 4.13
CA GLY A 386 -5.57 -14.63 3.44
C GLY A 386 -6.13 -13.55 2.52
N GLN A 387 -7.43 -13.29 2.58
CA GLN A 387 -8.07 -12.27 1.75
C GLN A 387 -7.53 -10.87 2.08
N ASN A 388 -7.10 -10.17 1.02
CA ASN A 388 -6.66 -8.78 0.98
C ASN A 388 -7.86 -7.86 0.62
N ASP A 389 -7.73 -6.54 0.80
CA ASP A 389 -8.80 -5.58 0.55
C ASP A 389 -9.16 -5.45 -0.96
N ASP A 390 -8.23 -5.81 -1.85
CA ASP A 390 -8.48 -5.96 -3.29
C ASP A 390 -9.18 -7.28 -3.68
N GLY A 391 -9.47 -8.14 -2.70
CA GLY A 391 -10.12 -9.44 -2.86
C GLY A 391 -9.20 -10.58 -3.30
N ARG A 392 -7.89 -10.34 -3.48
CA ARG A 392 -6.91 -11.40 -3.72
C ARG A 392 -6.55 -12.13 -2.43
N ILE A 393 -5.91 -13.30 -2.55
CA ILE A 393 -5.58 -14.17 -1.43
C ILE A 393 -4.07 -14.32 -1.31
N TYR A 394 -3.52 -14.04 -0.12
CA TYR A 394 -2.20 -14.48 0.31
C TYR A 394 -2.34 -15.72 1.22
N ASN A 395 -2.10 -16.91 0.70
CA ASN A 395 -2.36 -18.18 1.36
C ASN A 395 -1.14 -18.74 2.13
N GLN A 396 -1.31 -19.89 2.78
CA GLN A 396 -0.26 -20.50 3.61
C GLN A 396 0.95 -21.02 2.82
N ASP A 397 0.81 -21.33 1.54
CA ASP A 397 1.94 -21.68 0.67
C ASP A 397 2.72 -20.44 0.24
N ASP A 398 2.05 -19.32 -0.02
CA ASP A 398 2.68 -18.00 -0.22
C ASP A 398 3.49 -17.59 1.03
N ALA A 399 2.94 -17.84 2.22
CA ALA A 399 3.63 -17.65 3.50
C ALA A 399 4.87 -18.55 3.64
N ARG A 400 4.77 -19.83 3.22
CA ARG A 400 5.90 -20.77 3.22
C ARG A 400 6.98 -20.35 2.21
N GLN A 401 6.59 -19.85 1.03
CA GLN A 401 7.47 -19.31 0.01
C GLN A 401 8.24 -18.08 0.53
N LEU A 402 7.54 -17.10 1.11
CA LEU A 402 8.17 -15.89 1.65
C LEU A 402 9.13 -16.23 2.82
N VAL A 403 8.74 -17.14 3.71
CA VAL A 403 9.60 -17.58 4.82
C VAL A 403 10.84 -18.35 4.31
N ALA A 404 10.71 -19.16 3.26
CA ALA A 404 11.86 -19.83 2.64
C ALA A 404 12.81 -18.82 1.99
N PHE A 405 12.28 -17.87 1.21
CA PHE A 405 13.04 -16.75 0.66
C PHE A 405 13.73 -15.92 1.74
N ALA A 406 13.04 -15.65 2.86
CA ALA A 406 13.59 -14.88 3.96
C ALA A 406 14.79 -15.56 4.66
N LYS A 407 14.77 -16.90 4.74
CA LYS A 407 15.90 -17.71 5.22
C LYS A 407 17.07 -17.68 4.25
N ASP A 408 16.82 -17.80 2.95
CA ASP A 408 17.85 -17.78 1.89
C ASP A 408 18.51 -16.40 1.71
N ARG A 409 17.75 -15.31 1.90
CA ARG A 409 18.25 -13.93 1.77
C ARG A 409 18.63 -13.28 3.10
N HIS A 410 18.35 -13.90 4.24
CA HIS A 410 18.67 -13.36 5.56
C HIS A 410 18.09 -11.94 5.79
N LEU A 411 16.77 -11.80 5.58
CA LEU A 411 16.06 -10.52 5.71
C LEU A 411 16.23 -9.86 7.10
N GLY A 412 15.99 -8.57 7.16
CA GLY A 412 15.97 -7.82 8.42
C GLY A 412 14.83 -8.26 9.34
N LEU A 413 13.63 -8.37 8.75
CA LEU A 413 12.35 -8.53 9.44
C LEU A 413 11.35 -9.32 8.58
N LEU A 414 10.54 -10.15 9.22
CA LEU A 414 9.23 -10.54 8.70
C LEU A 414 8.13 -10.09 9.67
N ALA A 415 7.00 -9.67 9.14
CA ALA A 415 5.77 -9.43 9.89
C ALA A 415 4.58 -9.82 9.01
N PHE A 416 3.35 -9.60 9.46
CA PHE A 416 2.15 -9.70 8.64
C PHE A 416 1.00 -8.88 9.24
N TRP A 417 0.00 -8.57 8.42
CA TRP A 417 -1.27 -7.96 8.86
C TRP A 417 -2.40 -9.01 8.89
N GLU A 418 -2.87 -9.46 10.04
CA GLU A 418 -2.41 -9.20 11.41
C GLU A 418 -2.77 -10.40 12.34
N MET A 419 -2.34 -10.37 13.59
CA MET A 419 -2.47 -11.49 14.54
C MET A 419 -3.90 -11.88 14.90
N THR A 420 -4.84 -10.94 14.91
CA THR A 420 -6.26 -11.19 15.22
C THR A 420 -6.91 -12.15 14.20
N ARG A 421 -6.49 -12.03 12.94
CA ARG A 421 -7.03 -12.74 11.76
C ARG A 421 -6.63 -14.20 11.73
N ASP A 422 -5.45 -14.53 12.24
CA ASP A 422 -4.86 -15.88 12.24
C ASP A 422 -5.38 -16.78 13.39
N ARG A 423 -6.40 -16.35 14.14
CA ARG A 423 -6.89 -17.08 15.32
C ARG A 423 -7.42 -18.48 15.00
N ASN A 424 -8.23 -18.62 13.94
CA ASN A 424 -8.81 -19.86 13.43
C ASN A 424 -9.45 -19.61 12.05
N ALA A 425 -9.77 -20.66 11.29
CA ALA A 425 -10.61 -20.51 10.10
C ALA A 425 -11.93 -19.80 10.45
N CYS A 426 -12.22 -18.72 9.73
CA CYS A 426 -13.48 -17.99 9.81
C CYS A 426 -13.75 -17.24 8.50
N THR A 427 -15.01 -16.83 8.33
CA THR A 427 -15.45 -15.97 7.22
C THR A 427 -16.17 -14.79 7.84
N GLY A 428 -15.73 -13.57 7.54
CA GLY A 428 -16.23 -12.36 8.17
C GLY A 428 -15.49 -11.10 7.72
N ALA A 429 -15.50 -10.09 8.59
CA ALA A 429 -14.82 -8.83 8.33
C ALA A 429 -13.29 -9.02 8.37
N LEU A 430 -12.59 -8.40 7.42
CA LEU A 430 -11.16 -8.65 7.20
C LEU A 430 -10.31 -8.34 8.42
N TYR A 431 -10.62 -7.34 9.25
CA TYR A 431 -9.93 -7.08 10.54
C TYR A 431 -9.97 -8.25 11.55
N SER A 432 -10.74 -9.32 11.29
CA SER A 432 -10.92 -10.47 12.20
C SER A 432 -10.74 -11.83 11.55
N CYS A 433 -10.74 -11.90 10.22
CA CYS A 433 -10.69 -13.16 9.47
C CYS A 433 -9.77 -13.06 8.26
N THR A 434 -9.05 -14.15 8.00
CA THR A 434 -8.33 -14.40 6.73
C THR A 434 -9.26 -14.84 5.59
N ASN A 435 -10.52 -15.18 5.89
CA ASN A 435 -11.53 -15.64 4.94
C ASN A 435 -11.13 -16.88 4.11
N ILE A 436 -10.16 -17.66 4.58
CA ILE A 436 -9.73 -18.93 3.97
C ILE A 436 -9.69 -20.07 5.00
N PRO A 437 -9.71 -21.35 4.55
CA PRO A 437 -9.46 -22.48 5.44
C PRO A 437 -8.05 -22.41 6.04
N GLN A 438 -7.95 -22.51 7.36
CA GLN A 438 -6.69 -22.57 8.08
C GLN A 438 -6.81 -23.27 9.44
N SER A 439 -5.71 -23.81 9.94
CA SER A 439 -5.61 -24.18 11.34
C SER A 439 -5.47 -22.95 12.25
N PRO A 440 -5.78 -23.04 13.56
CA PRO A 440 -5.49 -21.98 14.51
C PRO A 440 -4.00 -21.60 14.53
N TYR A 441 -3.70 -20.32 14.34
CA TYR A 441 -2.36 -19.73 14.28
C TYR A 441 -1.43 -20.36 13.23
N GLU A 442 -1.96 -20.76 12.07
CA GLU A 442 -1.19 -21.47 11.04
C GLU A 442 -0.15 -20.55 10.38
N PHE A 443 -0.54 -19.34 9.99
CA PHE A 443 0.40 -18.36 9.41
C PHE A 443 1.49 -17.98 10.42
N SER A 444 1.10 -17.72 11.67
CA SER A 444 2.02 -17.42 12.76
C SER A 444 3.05 -18.51 12.97
N LYS A 445 2.67 -19.80 12.90
CA LYS A 445 3.59 -20.94 13.04
C LYS A 445 4.55 -21.06 11.86
N ILE A 446 4.11 -20.72 10.65
CA ILE A 446 4.97 -20.65 9.46
C ILE A 446 6.03 -19.56 9.65
N PHE A 447 5.60 -18.35 10.02
CA PHE A 447 6.47 -17.20 10.26
C PHE A 447 7.40 -17.38 11.49
N ALA A 448 6.94 -18.03 12.56
CA ALA A 448 7.74 -18.35 13.75
C ALA A 448 8.92 -19.29 13.45
N SER A 449 8.91 -19.98 12.30
CA SER A 449 10.05 -20.76 11.83
C SER A 449 11.20 -19.91 11.26
N TYR A 450 11.03 -18.60 11.14
CA TYR A 450 12.09 -17.63 10.78
C TYR A 450 12.70 -17.00 12.03
N THR A 451 14.03 -17.05 12.12
CA THR A 451 14.81 -16.55 13.28
C THR A 451 15.98 -15.63 12.89
N GLY A 452 16.06 -15.21 11.62
CA GLY A 452 17.17 -14.43 11.06
C GLY A 452 18.17 -15.25 10.25
#